data_AF-A0A225UH07-F1
#
_entry.id   AF-A0A225UH07-F1
#
_cell.length_a   1.000
_cell.length_b   1.000
_cell.length_c   1.000
_cell.angle_alpha   90.00
_cell.angle_beta   90.00
_cell.angle_gamma   90.00
#
_symmetry.space_group_name_H-M   'P 1'
#
loop_
_entity.id
_entity.type
_entity.pdbx_description
1 polymer ?
#
loop_
_entity_poly.entity_id
_entity_poly.type
_entity_poly.pdbx_seq_one_letter_code
_entity_poly.pdbx_strand_id
1 'polypeptide(L)'
;GHRHDWEHVIVWIDNPEILEPKILAVTPSAHSGYSAQVPPDADKVEGTSVKVNYESKWPINHALGSTTKGGDYQDLIMWHQLNEAARQGLQNTNFGKANVPMKDGNFERKLDKAWPFKDK
;
A
#
# COMPACT_ATOMS: atom_id res chain seq x y z
N GLY A 1 8.90 16.29 -11.12
CA GLY A 1 7.69 15.45 -11.14
C GLY A 1 7.65 14.53 -12.36
N HIS A 2 6.55 13.81 -12.53
CA HIS A 2 6.25 12.89 -13.64
C HIS A 2 4.74 12.79 -13.87
N ARG A 3 4.31 12.24 -15.02
CA ARG A 3 2.91 12.25 -15.47
C ARG A 3 1.95 11.42 -14.60
N HIS A 4 2.36 10.22 -14.22
CA HIS A 4 1.52 9.26 -13.48
C HIS A 4 2.18 8.91 -12.15
N ASP A 5 1.40 8.51 -11.17
CA ASP A 5 1.88 8.02 -9.89
C ASP A 5 1.08 6.81 -9.42
N TRP A 6 1.74 5.89 -8.73
CA TRP A 6 1.12 4.70 -8.14
C TRP A 6 1.76 4.45 -6.78
N GLU A 7 0.94 4.58 -5.75
CA GLU A 7 1.31 4.29 -4.36
C GLU A 7 0.42 3.18 -3.80
N HIS A 8 0.90 2.49 -2.77
CA HIS A 8 0.16 1.42 -2.11
C HIS A 8 0.60 1.24 -0.66
N VAL A 9 -0.27 0.62 0.13
CA VAL A 9 0.01 0.24 1.52
C VAL A 9 -0.25 -1.24 1.66
N ILE A 10 0.65 -1.95 2.33
CA ILE A 10 0.43 -3.35 2.72
C ILE A 10 0.12 -3.38 4.21
N VAL A 11 -1.03 -3.95 4.56
CA VAL A 11 -1.45 -4.19 5.94
C VAL A 11 -1.29 -5.68 6.20
N TRP A 12 -0.42 -6.02 7.15
CA TRP A 12 -0.15 -7.38 7.55
C TRP A 12 -1.00 -7.73 8.75
N ILE A 13 -1.87 -8.72 8.61
CA ILE A 13 -2.73 -9.23 9.68
C ILE A 13 -2.34 -10.65 10.05
N ASP A 14 -2.71 -11.10 11.24
CA ASP A 14 -2.44 -12.45 11.73
C ASP A 14 -3.25 -13.52 10.98
N ASN A 15 -4.57 -13.36 10.93
CA ASN A 15 -5.45 -14.30 10.26
C ASN A 15 -6.75 -13.61 9.77
N PRO A 16 -7.05 -13.58 8.46
CA PRO A 16 -8.31 -13.03 7.96
C PRO A 16 -9.56 -13.86 8.33
N GLU A 17 -9.41 -15.11 8.80
CA GLU A 17 -10.53 -16.02 9.08
C GLU A 17 -11.12 -15.88 10.49
N ILE A 18 -10.50 -15.08 11.38
CA ILE A 18 -11.02 -14.84 12.73
C ILE A 18 -11.89 -13.58 12.78
N LEU A 19 -12.75 -13.48 13.80
CA LEU A 19 -13.71 -12.38 13.94
C LEU A 19 -13.04 -11.00 14.07
N GLU A 20 -11.90 -10.94 14.77
CA GLU A 20 -11.16 -9.71 15.02
C GLU A 20 -9.67 -9.92 14.69
N PRO A 21 -9.28 -9.85 13.40
CA PRO A 21 -7.89 -9.95 12.99
C PRO A 21 -7.05 -8.81 13.60
N LYS A 22 -5.82 -9.12 14.01
CA LYS A 22 -4.88 -8.14 14.55
C LYS A 22 -4.00 -7.60 13.43
N ILE A 23 -3.89 -6.28 13.34
CA ILE A 23 -2.89 -5.63 12.49
C ILE A 23 -1.51 -5.81 13.15
N LEU A 24 -0.65 -6.60 12.51
CA LEU A 24 0.70 -6.89 12.95
C LEU A 24 1.71 -5.86 12.45
N ALA A 25 1.50 -5.33 11.25
CA ALA A 25 2.37 -4.32 10.65
C ALA A 25 1.64 -3.54 9.56
N VAL A 26 2.15 -2.33 9.28
CA VAL A 26 1.77 -1.53 8.11
C VAL A 26 3.01 -1.16 7.32
N THR A 27 2.93 -1.19 6.00
CA THR A 27 4.07 -0.92 5.12
C THR A 27 3.65 -0.04 3.94
N PRO A 28 3.62 1.29 4.11
CA PRO A 28 3.37 2.25 3.04
C PRO A 28 4.55 2.31 2.05
N SER A 29 4.23 2.46 0.77
CA SER A 29 5.23 2.71 -0.28
C SER A 29 5.85 4.09 -0.13
N ALA A 30 7.16 4.16 -0.35
CA ALA A 30 7.90 5.41 -0.46
C ALA A 30 8.84 5.33 -1.66
N HIS A 31 8.35 5.83 -2.80
CA HIS A 31 9.04 5.75 -4.09
C HIS A 31 9.30 4.28 -4.51
N SER A 32 10.56 3.83 -4.43
CA SER A 32 10.93 2.44 -4.72
C SER A 32 11.11 1.59 -3.46
N GLY A 33 10.99 2.17 -2.27
CA GLY A 33 11.16 1.52 -0.97
C GLY A 33 9.87 1.49 -0.15
N TYR A 34 10.04 1.23 1.14
CA TYR A 34 8.96 1.04 2.10
C TYR A 34 9.33 1.58 3.47
N SER A 35 8.34 2.10 4.19
CA SER A 35 8.48 2.64 5.55
C SER A 35 7.65 1.80 6.53
N ALA A 36 8.10 0.58 6.84
CA ALA A 36 7.35 -0.34 7.69
C ALA A 36 7.26 0.11 9.15
N GLN A 37 6.13 -0.18 9.79
CA GLN A 37 5.95 -0.11 11.24
C GLN A 37 5.49 -1.47 11.78
N VAL A 38 6.20 -1.96 12.80
CA VAL A 38 5.98 -3.27 13.43
C VAL A 38 6.05 -3.13 14.95
N PRO A 39 4.91 -3.14 15.68
CA PRO A 39 3.55 -2.91 15.19
C PRO A 39 3.33 -1.45 14.72
N PRO A 40 2.18 -1.12 14.10
CA PRO A 40 1.81 0.27 13.87
C PRO A 40 1.62 1.02 15.19
N ASP A 41 1.90 2.33 15.19
CA ASP A 41 1.60 3.17 16.37
C ASP A 41 0.08 3.25 16.58
N ALA A 42 -0.38 3.12 17.83
CA ALA A 42 -1.80 3.05 18.15
C ALA A 42 -2.57 4.31 17.72
N ASP A 43 -1.95 5.49 17.77
CA ASP A 43 -2.55 6.76 17.34
C ASP A 43 -2.57 6.94 15.82
N LYS A 44 -2.00 6.00 15.06
CA LYS A 44 -2.05 5.91 13.58
C LYS A 44 -3.01 4.82 13.10
N VAL A 45 -3.79 4.23 13.99
CA VAL A 45 -4.84 3.26 13.67
C VAL A 45 -6.16 3.77 14.27
N GLU A 46 -7.25 3.69 13.50
CA GLU A 46 -8.60 3.99 13.94
C GLU A 46 -9.48 2.76 13.72
N GLY A 47 -9.87 2.08 14.80
CA GLY A 47 -10.51 0.77 14.71
C GLY A 47 -9.62 -0.24 13.99
N THR A 48 -10.06 -0.70 12.81
CA THR A 48 -9.32 -1.61 11.93
C THR A 48 -8.68 -0.90 10.73
N SER A 49 -8.67 0.43 10.71
CA SER A 49 -8.16 1.24 9.59
C SER A 49 -6.82 1.88 9.94
N VAL A 50 -5.79 1.63 9.13
CA VAL A 50 -4.51 2.34 9.22
C VAL A 50 -4.63 3.73 8.60
N LYS A 51 -4.07 4.75 9.25
CA LYS A 51 -4.09 6.14 8.78
C LYS A 51 -2.81 6.44 8.00
N VAL A 52 -2.97 6.86 6.75
CA VAL A 52 -1.86 7.14 5.82
C VAL A 52 -1.99 8.55 5.24
N ASN A 53 -0.86 9.20 4.97
CA ASN A 53 -0.80 10.47 4.24
C ASN A 53 -0.11 10.28 2.89
N TYR A 54 -0.49 11.12 1.93
CA TYR A 54 0.18 11.27 0.64
C TYR A 54 0.75 12.67 0.57
N GLU A 55 2.07 12.81 0.70
CA GLU A 55 2.73 14.10 0.83
C GLU A 55 4.02 14.13 0.00
N SER A 56 4.42 15.34 -0.40
CA SER A 56 5.66 15.62 -1.12
C SER A 56 6.44 16.69 -0.35
N LYS A 57 7.69 16.39 0.02
CA LYS A 57 8.60 17.36 0.64
C LYS A 57 9.74 17.65 -0.33
N TRP A 58 9.85 18.90 -0.78
CA TRP A 58 10.91 19.32 -1.68
C TRP A 58 12.29 18.93 -1.12
N PRO A 59 13.20 18.34 -1.94
CA PRO A 59 13.16 18.22 -3.40
C PRO A 59 12.58 16.88 -3.95
N ILE A 60 11.93 16.08 -3.11
CA ILE A 60 11.51 14.71 -3.45
C ILE A 60 10.04 14.73 -3.90
N ASN A 61 9.66 13.81 -4.82
CA ASN A 61 8.26 13.61 -5.24
C ASN A 61 7.41 13.01 -4.09
N HIS A 62 6.14 12.68 -4.36
CA HIS A 62 5.25 12.12 -3.36
C HIS A 62 5.68 10.72 -2.89
N ALA A 63 5.25 10.38 -1.67
CA ALA A 63 5.32 9.07 -1.05
C ALA A 63 4.16 8.94 -0.05
N LEU A 64 3.86 7.70 0.35
CA LEU A 64 3.00 7.44 1.49
C LEU A 64 3.79 7.36 2.79
N GLY A 65 3.13 7.72 3.88
CA GLY A 65 3.59 7.50 5.24
C GLY A 65 2.42 7.23 6.19
N SER A 66 2.69 6.60 7.32
CA SER A 66 1.70 6.49 8.39
C SER A 66 1.55 7.84 9.09
N THR A 67 0.32 8.21 9.48
CA THR A 67 0.02 9.53 10.04
C THR A 67 -0.98 9.45 11.19
N THR A 68 -1.00 10.45 12.05
CA THR A 68 -2.00 10.59 13.12
C THR A 68 -3.28 11.29 12.65
N LYS A 69 -3.19 12.02 11.53
CA LYS A 69 -4.31 12.76 10.93
C LYS A 69 -5.36 11.80 10.38
N GLY A 70 -6.64 12.11 10.59
CA GLY A 70 -7.73 11.43 9.89
C GLY A 70 -7.67 11.68 8.39
N GLY A 71 -8.37 10.84 7.63
CA GLY A 71 -8.48 10.94 6.18
C GLY A 71 -9.83 10.42 5.71
N ASP A 72 -9.92 10.16 4.41
CA ASP A 72 -11.15 9.69 3.76
C ASP A 72 -11.02 8.23 3.31
N TYR A 73 -12.16 7.55 3.16
CA TYR A 73 -12.25 6.25 2.51
C TYR A 73 -12.54 6.41 1.01
N GLN A 74 -12.18 5.41 0.22
CA GLN A 74 -12.49 5.31 -1.21
C GLN A 74 -13.20 4.00 -1.48
N ASP A 75 -14.03 3.95 -2.52
CA ASP A 75 -14.71 2.73 -2.94
C ASP A 75 -13.67 1.67 -3.34
N LEU A 76 -13.66 0.55 -2.61
CA LEU A 76 -12.73 -0.53 -2.85
C LEU A 76 -13.22 -1.44 -3.98
N ILE A 77 -12.34 -1.71 -4.94
CA ILE A 77 -12.48 -2.80 -5.92
C ILE A 77 -11.28 -3.74 -5.81
N MET A 78 -11.55 -5.01 -5.52
CA MET A 78 -10.50 -6.03 -5.45
C MET A 78 -10.07 -6.48 -6.86
N TRP A 79 -8.82 -6.92 -7.00
CA TRP A 79 -8.25 -7.35 -8.29
C TRP A 79 -9.11 -8.42 -9.00
N HIS A 80 -9.64 -9.39 -8.26
CA HIS A 80 -10.49 -10.45 -8.81
C HIS A 80 -11.91 -9.96 -9.16
N GLN A 81 -12.37 -8.85 -8.58
CA GLN A 81 -13.68 -8.24 -8.89
C GLN A 81 -13.66 -7.40 -10.17
N LEU A 82 -12.48 -6.96 -10.63
CA LEU A 82 -12.35 -6.26 -11.91
C LEU A 82 -12.82 -7.16 -13.06
N ASN A 83 -13.35 -6.56 -14.12
CA ASN A 83 -13.55 -7.30 -15.36
C ASN A 83 -12.21 -7.58 -16.06
N GLU A 84 -12.21 -8.50 -17.03
CA GLU A 84 -11.00 -8.87 -17.74
C GLU A 84 -10.35 -7.68 -18.46
N ALA A 85 -11.15 -6.83 -19.12
CA ALA A 85 -10.64 -5.66 -19.83
C ALA A 85 -9.88 -4.69 -18.91
N ALA A 86 -10.38 -4.44 -17.70
CA ALA A 86 -9.73 -3.60 -16.70
C ALA A 86 -8.44 -4.24 -16.18
N ARG A 87 -8.46 -5.55 -15.86
CA ARG A 87 -7.25 -6.28 -15.47
C ARG A 87 -6.18 -6.22 -16.55
N GLN A 88 -6.53 -6.50 -17.81
CA GLN A 88 -5.59 -6.42 -18.93
C GLN A 88 -5.07 -5.00 -19.16
N GLY A 89 -5.93 -3.99 -19.00
CA GLY A 89 -5.52 -2.59 -19.05
C GLY A 89 -4.46 -2.27 -18.01
N LEU A 90 -4.66 -2.68 -16.76
CA LEU A 90 -3.69 -2.47 -15.68
C LEU A 90 -2.42 -3.33 -15.83
N GLN A 91 -2.55 -4.53 -16.40
CA GLN A 91 -1.43 -5.45 -16.63
C GLN A 91 -0.44 -4.88 -17.66
N ASN A 92 -0.97 -4.34 -18.76
CA ASN A 92 -0.21 -4.07 -19.98
C ASN A 92 0.10 -2.58 -20.23
N THR A 93 -0.63 -1.65 -19.59
CA THR A 93 -0.42 -0.22 -19.81
C THR A 93 0.92 0.26 -19.25
N ASN A 94 1.63 1.07 -20.04
CA ASN A 94 2.83 1.76 -19.62
C ASN A 94 2.48 3.10 -18.95
N PHE A 95 2.61 3.15 -17.61
CA PHE A 95 2.42 4.38 -16.82
C PHE A 95 3.72 5.21 -16.66
N GLY A 96 4.71 5.01 -17.54
CA GLY A 96 5.96 5.75 -17.56
C GLY A 96 6.82 5.43 -16.33
N LYS A 97 6.97 6.41 -15.43
CA LYS A 97 7.76 6.24 -14.19
C LYS A 97 7.00 5.52 -13.07
N ALA A 98 5.68 5.39 -13.19
CA ALA A 98 4.84 4.72 -12.21
C ALA A 98 4.56 3.27 -12.63
N ASN A 99 4.35 2.40 -11.64
CA ASN A 99 4.11 0.98 -11.85
C ASN A 99 2.91 0.51 -11.03
N VAL A 100 1.94 -0.14 -11.68
CA VAL A 100 0.79 -0.74 -11.00
C VAL A 100 1.29 -1.76 -9.97
N PRO A 101 1.05 -1.58 -8.67
CA PRO A 101 1.67 -2.39 -7.63
C PRO A 101 1.02 -3.77 -7.46
N MET A 102 -0.29 -3.87 -7.74
CA MET A 102 -1.10 -5.08 -7.56
C MET A 102 -1.25 -5.94 -8.80
N LYS A 103 -0.60 -5.60 -9.92
CA LYS A 103 -0.66 -6.40 -11.15
C LYS A 103 0.15 -7.69 -11.03
N ASP A 104 -0.14 -8.64 -11.91
CA ASP A 104 0.59 -9.91 -11.96
C ASP A 104 2.08 -9.67 -12.27
N GLY A 105 2.97 -10.39 -11.57
CA GLY A 105 4.42 -10.21 -11.63
C GLY A 105 4.98 -9.05 -10.77
N ASN A 106 4.13 -8.12 -10.32
CA ASN A 106 4.50 -7.11 -9.34
C ASN A 106 4.07 -7.49 -7.93
N PHE A 107 2.84 -7.99 -7.77
CA PHE A 107 2.20 -8.18 -6.46
C PHE A 107 3.08 -8.96 -5.47
N GLU A 108 3.46 -10.21 -5.78
CA GLU A 108 4.28 -11.04 -4.88
C GLU A 108 5.66 -10.44 -4.59
N ARG A 109 6.33 -9.90 -5.61
CA ARG A 109 7.62 -9.23 -5.44
C ARG A 109 7.52 -7.99 -4.54
N LYS A 110 6.40 -7.28 -4.61
CA LYS A 110 6.13 -6.11 -3.75
C LYS A 110 5.85 -6.57 -2.33
N LEU A 111 5.15 -7.68 -2.13
CA LEU A 111 4.97 -8.30 -0.81
C LEU A 111 6.31 -8.71 -0.18
N ASP A 112 7.17 -9.45 -0.89
CA ASP A 112 8.49 -9.85 -0.37
C ASP A 112 9.39 -8.64 -0.04
N LYS A 113 9.42 -7.65 -0.94
CA LYS A 113 10.21 -6.43 -0.69
C LYS A 113 9.70 -5.62 0.51
N ALA A 114 8.40 -5.67 0.77
CA ALA A 114 7.75 -4.97 1.87
C ALA A 114 7.68 -5.80 3.15
N TRP A 115 8.10 -7.08 3.13
CA TRP A 115 7.97 -7.96 4.29
C TRP A 115 8.73 -7.38 5.49
N PRO A 116 8.03 -7.02 6.58
CA PRO A 116 8.63 -6.21 7.64
C PRO A 116 9.16 -7.05 8.80
N PHE A 117 9.03 -8.38 8.73
CA PHE A 117 9.41 -9.32 9.79
C PHE A 117 10.67 -10.14 9.45
N LYS A 118 11.55 -9.64 8.58
CA LYS A 118 12.86 -10.29 8.39
C LYS A 118 13.66 -10.17 9.69
N ASP A 119 14.36 -11.24 10.06
CA ASP A 119 15.16 -11.31 11.28
C ASP A 119 16.08 -10.08 11.41
N LYS A 120 16.07 -9.46 12.59
CA LYS A 120 17.13 -8.55 13.02
C LYS A 120 18.18 -9.33 13.78
#